data_AF-A0A2A4KLV6-F1
#
_entry.id   AF-A0A2A4KLV6-F1
#
_cell.length_a   1.000
_cell.length_b   1.000
_cell.length_c   1.000
_cell.angle_alpha   90.00
_cell.angle_beta   90.00
_cell.angle_gamma   90.00
#
_symmetry.space_group_name_H-M   'P 1'
#
loop_
_entity.id
_entity.type
_entity.pdbx_description
1 polymer ?
#
loop_
_entity_poly.entity_id
_entity_poly.type
_entity_poly.pdbx_seq_one_letter_code
_entity_poly.pdbx_strand_id
1 'polypeptide(L)'
;MSGRFQFVADHQRRYGMKRLCTILGIARSSSYYWRRTAVDRAARQAAADANLAARIRAVHLESDGTYGVPRITAELREEGERVNHKRIARVMRNINLAGVRLRRRHPTTVADRAAAKAPDLIGLDFTATEPNTKYVGDIT
;
A
#
# COMPACT_ATOMS: atom_id res chain seq x y z
N MET A 1 -6.19 -17.30 7.51
CA MET A 1 -6.05 -18.65 8.08
C MET A 1 -7.01 -19.60 7.37
N SER A 2 -6.54 -20.33 6.36
CA SER A 2 -7.35 -21.32 5.63
C SER A 2 -6.50 -22.48 5.12
N GLY A 3 -5.38 -22.80 5.78
CA GLY A 3 -4.43 -23.77 5.22
C GLY A 3 -4.96 -25.21 5.23
N ARG A 4 -5.44 -25.69 6.39
CA ARG A 4 -5.75 -27.12 6.58
C ARG A 4 -7.04 -27.56 5.89
N PHE A 5 -8.14 -26.82 6.06
CA PHE A 5 -9.43 -27.19 5.47
C PHE A 5 -9.45 -27.01 3.95
N GLN A 6 -8.81 -25.95 3.44
CA GLN A 6 -8.64 -25.76 1.99
C GLN A 6 -7.81 -26.89 1.39
N PHE A 7 -6.67 -27.23 2.01
CA PHE A 7 -5.84 -28.34 1.56
C PHE A 7 -6.61 -29.66 1.47
N VAL A 8 -7.44 -29.97 2.48
CA VAL A 8 -8.31 -31.15 2.45
C VAL A 8 -9.32 -31.05 1.31
N ALA A 9 -9.97 -29.90 1.11
CA ALA A 9 -10.94 -29.72 0.05
C ALA A 9 -10.33 -29.90 -1.35
N ASP A 10 -9.11 -29.42 -1.56
CA ASP A 10 -8.39 -29.48 -2.84
C ASP A 10 -7.91 -30.91 -3.14
N HIS A 11 -7.49 -31.67 -2.13
CA HIS A 11 -6.82 -32.95 -2.31
C HIS A 11 -7.67 -34.19 -1.97
N GLN A 12 -8.89 -34.02 -1.42
CA GLN A 12 -9.78 -35.12 -1.01
C GLN A 12 -10.11 -36.10 -2.13
N ARG A 13 -10.15 -35.65 -3.39
CA ARG A 13 -10.43 -36.52 -4.55
C ARG A 13 -9.30 -37.51 -4.82
N ARG A 14 -8.05 -37.13 -4.53
CA ARG A 14 -6.85 -37.94 -4.80
C ARG A 14 -6.46 -38.84 -3.64
N TYR A 15 -6.57 -38.36 -2.40
CA TYR A 15 -6.05 -39.07 -1.22
C TYR A 15 -7.13 -39.52 -0.23
N GLY A 16 -8.39 -39.16 -0.45
CA GLY A 16 -9.50 -39.50 0.43
C GLY A 16 -9.59 -38.60 1.66
N MET A 17 -10.82 -38.11 1.92
CA MET A 17 -11.13 -37.23 3.04
C MET A 17 -10.66 -37.78 4.40
N LYS A 18 -10.93 -39.06 4.68
CA LYS A 18 -10.60 -39.70 5.96
C LYS A 18 -9.09 -39.65 6.23
N ARG A 19 -8.28 -40.04 5.24
CA ARG A 19 -6.81 -40.07 5.35
C ARG A 19 -6.24 -38.68 5.59
N LEU A 20 -6.68 -37.68 4.81
CA LEU A 20 -6.22 -36.30 4.95
C LEU A 20 -6.59 -35.71 6.31
N CYS A 21 -7.82 -35.94 6.77
CA CYS A 21 -8.28 -35.49 8.08
C CYS A 21 -7.47 -36.11 9.22
N THR A 22 -7.17 -37.41 9.15
CA THR A 22 -6.33 -38.10 10.14
C THR A 22 -4.92 -37.54 10.19
N ILE A 23 -4.26 -37.36 9.03
CA ILE A 23 -2.88 -36.83 8.96
C ILE A 23 -2.79 -35.41 9.51
N LEU A 24 -3.79 -34.57 9.23
CA LEU A 24 -3.81 -33.17 9.64
C LEU A 24 -4.38 -32.93 11.05
N GLY A 25 -4.81 -33.99 11.74
CA GLY A 25 -5.41 -33.90 13.07
C GLY A 25 -6.72 -33.12 13.11
N ILE A 26 -7.56 -33.22 12.08
CA ILE A 26 -8.86 -32.55 12.01
C ILE A 26 -10.01 -33.55 11.96
N ALA A 27 -11.14 -33.22 12.59
CA ALA A 27 -12.34 -34.05 12.50
C ALA A 27 -12.98 -33.96 11.11
N ARG A 28 -13.48 -35.09 10.58
CA ARG A 28 -14.21 -35.13 9.29
C ARG A 28 -15.42 -34.20 9.30
N SER A 29 -16.17 -34.19 10.40
CA SER A 29 -17.34 -33.32 10.60
C SER A 29 -16.98 -31.85 10.46
N SER A 30 -15.86 -31.40 11.02
CA SER A 30 -15.38 -30.01 10.90
C SER A 30 -15.09 -29.63 9.45
N SER A 31 -14.53 -30.53 8.65
CA SER A 31 -14.25 -30.25 7.25
C SER A 31 -15.51 -30.24 6.38
N TYR A 32 -16.51 -31.09 6.66
CA TYR A 32 -17.83 -30.97 6.03
C TYR A 32 -18.55 -29.68 6.42
N TYR A 33 -18.54 -29.34 7.72
CA TYR A 33 -19.11 -28.10 8.22
C TYR A 33 -18.45 -26.87 7.60
N TRP A 34 -17.12 -26.86 7.50
CA TRP A 34 -16.37 -25.79 6.87
C TRP A 34 -16.79 -25.61 5.39
N ARG A 35 -16.92 -26.70 4.64
CA ARG A 35 -17.41 -26.66 3.24
C ARG A 35 -18.85 -26.16 3.16
N ARG A 36 -19.74 -26.68 4.00
CA ARG A 36 -21.17 -26.32 4.01
C ARG A 36 -21.39 -24.84 4.29
N THR A 37 -20.61 -24.26 5.22
CA THR A 37 -20.73 -22.85 5.62
C THR A 37 -19.87 -21.90 4.78
N ALA A 38 -19.29 -22.36 3.66
CA ALA A 38 -18.37 -21.55 2.87
C ALA A 38 -19.02 -20.27 2.32
N VAL A 39 -20.24 -20.38 1.81
CA VAL A 39 -21.01 -19.25 1.27
C VAL A 39 -21.32 -18.24 2.38
N ASP A 40 -21.86 -18.70 3.52
CA ASP A 40 -22.20 -17.82 4.64
C ASP A 40 -20.97 -17.13 5.24
N ARG A 41 -19.83 -17.85 5.32
CA ARG A 41 -18.55 -17.28 5.76
C ARG A 41 -18.07 -16.19 4.80
N ALA A 42 -18.18 -16.43 3.49
CA ALA A 42 -17.81 -15.44 2.48
C ALA A 42 -18.72 -14.21 2.54
N ALA A 43 -20.03 -14.39 2.68
CA ALA A 43 -20.99 -13.31 2.82
C ALA A 43 -20.71 -12.44 4.06
N ARG A 44 -20.49 -13.07 5.22
CA ARG A 44 -20.12 -12.34 6.45
C ARG A 44 -18.81 -11.57 6.30
N GLN A 45 -17.82 -12.17 5.65
CA GLN A 45 -16.55 -11.49 5.40
C GLN A 45 -16.71 -10.30 4.45
N ALA A 46 -17.52 -10.45 3.40
CA ALA A 46 -17.81 -9.36 2.46
C ALA A 46 -18.54 -8.20 3.14
N ALA A 47 -19.55 -8.49 3.97
CA ALA A 47 -20.24 -7.46 4.76
C ALA A 47 -19.28 -6.74 5.72
N ALA A 48 -18.44 -7.49 6.44
CA ALA A 48 -17.46 -6.90 7.34
C ALA A 48 -16.39 -6.08 6.60
N ASP A 49 -16.00 -6.48 5.39
CA ASP A 49 -15.06 -5.73 4.55
C ASP A 49 -15.72 -4.49 3.93
N ALA A 50 -17.01 -4.54 3.61
CA ALA A 50 -17.78 -3.38 3.15
C ALA A 50 -17.91 -2.31 4.24
N ASN A 51 -18.21 -2.72 5.48
CA ASN A 51 -18.25 -1.81 6.62
C ASN A 51 -16.87 -1.17 6.89
N LEU A 52 -15.80 -1.97 6.82
CA LEU A 52 -14.44 -1.45 6.95
C LEU A 52 -14.09 -0.50 5.79
N ALA A 53 -14.50 -0.81 4.56
CA ALA A 53 -14.28 0.05 3.40
C ALA A 53 -14.95 1.42 3.55
N ALA A 54 -16.17 1.47 4.08
CA ALA A 54 -16.87 2.72 4.32
C ALA A 54 -16.07 3.65 5.27
N ARG A 55 -15.53 3.09 6.34
CA ARG A 55 -14.73 3.86 7.32
C ARG A 55 -13.37 4.27 6.78
N ILE A 56 -12.70 3.37 6.05
CA ILE A 56 -11.47 3.71 5.33
C ILE A 56 -11.71 4.88 4.37
N ARG A 57 -12.86 4.93 3.66
CA ARG A 57 -13.19 6.05 2.77
C ARG A 57 -13.38 7.35 3.55
N ALA A 58 -14.04 7.31 4.71
CA ALA A 58 -14.25 8.49 5.55
C ALA A 58 -12.90 9.08 6.00
N VAL A 59 -12.05 8.27 6.64
CA VAL A 59 -10.71 8.69 7.09
C VAL A 59 -9.84 9.16 5.92
N HIS A 60 -9.91 8.48 4.78
CA HIS A 60 -9.14 8.88 3.61
C HIS A 60 -9.61 10.22 3.02
N LEU A 61 -10.91 10.50 3.06
CA LEU A 61 -11.48 11.77 2.63
C LEU A 61 -11.12 12.91 3.60
N GLU A 62 -11.22 12.67 4.91
CA GLU A 62 -10.85 13.64 5.96
C GLU A 62 -9.36 14.04 5.91
N SER A 63 -8.52 13.18 5.33
CA SER A 63 -7.09 13.43 5.13
C SER A 63 -6.73 13.92 3.72
N ASP A 64 -7.71 14.44 2.97
CA ASP A 64 -7.54 14.93 1.59
C ASP A 64 -6.93 13.89 0.64
N GLY A 65 -7.21 12.60 0.87
CA GLY A 65 -6.68 11.49 0.09
C GLY A 65 -5.19 11.20 0.33
N THR A 66 -4.57 11.80 1.34
CA THR A 66 -3.13 11.64 1.57
C THR A 66 -2.78 10.36 2.34
N TYR A 67 -3.68 9.87 3.20
CA TYR A 67 -3.35 8.78 4.11
C TYR A 67 -3.33 7.42 3.41
N GLY A 68 -2.24 6.69 3.61
CA GLY A 68 -2.08 5.30 3.22
C GLY A 68 -2.33 4.32 4.37
N VAL A 69 -2.13 3.03 4.10
CA VAL A 69 -2.33 1.93 5.06
C VAL A 69 -1.79 2.24 6.47
N PRO A 70 -0.55 2.72 6.67
CA PRO A 70 -0.03 2.91 8.02
C PRO A 70 -0.81 3.97 8.82
N ARG A 71 -1.16 5.08 8.18
CA ARG A 71 -1.88 6.19 8.84
C ARG A 71 -3.34 5.84 9.08
N ILE A 72 -4.00 5.22 8.09
CA ILE A 72 -5.38 4.72 8.27
C ILE A 72 -5.44 3.65 9.37
N THR A 73 -4.43 2.79 9.51
CA THR A 73 -4.36 1.81 10.61
C THR A 73 -4.22 2.51 11.97
N ALA A 74 -3.46 3.60 12.04
CA ALA A 74 -3.31 4.37 13.28
C ALA A 74 -4.64 5.05 13.64
N GLU A 75 -5.27 5.75 12.70
CA GLU A 75 -6.54 6.45 12.90
C GLU A 75 -7.64 5.50 13.39
N LEU A 76 -7.87 4.39 12.68
CA LEU A 76 -8.89 3.41 13.07
C LEU A 76 -8.61 2.81 14.45
N ARG A 77 -7.35 2.70 14.85
CA ARG A 77 -6.97 2.21 16.18
C ARG A 77 -7.25 3.23 17.28
N GLU A 78 -7.08 4.52 16.99
CA GLU A 78 -7.42 5.62 17.90
C GLU A 78 -8.94 5.73 18.09
N GLU A 79 -9.72 5.48 17.04
CA GLU A 79 -11.19 5.32 17.10
C GLU A 79 -11.66 4.03 17.82
N GLY A 80 -10.73 3.22 18.33
CA GLY A 80 -11.02 1.99 19.09
C GLY A 80 -11.15 0.73 18.24
N GLU A 81 -10.99 0.80 16.92
CA GLU A 81 -11.04 -0.37 16.04
C GLU A 81 -9.66 -0.99 15.79
N ARG A 82 -9.44 -2.16 16.39
CA ARG A 82 -8.19 -2.91 16.19
C ARG A 82 -8.27 -3.81 14.96
N VAL A 83 -7.90 -3.26 13.79
CA VAL A 83 -7.77 -4.01 12.54
C VAL A 83 -6.31 -4.21 12.15
N ASN A 84 -5.97 -5.43 11.71
CA ASN A 84 -4.62 -5.71 11.20
C ASN A 84 -4.35 -4.91 9.92
N HIS A 85 -3.20 -4.23 9.84
CA HIS A 85 -2.77 -3.45 8.67
C HIS A 85 -2.81 -4.23 7.35
N LYS A 86 -2.60 -5.55 7.35
CA LYS A 86 -2.72 -6.40 6.15
C LYS A 86 -4.16 -6.46 5.63
N ARG A 87 -5.14 -6.48 6.55
CA ARG A 87 -6.57 -6.44 6.18
C ARG A 87 -6.91 -5.09 5.60
N ILE A 88 -6.45 -4.00 6.22
CA ILE A 88 -6.62 -2.63 5.72
C ILE A 88 -6.00 -2.51 4.32
N ALA A 89 -4.76 -2.95 4.12
CA ALA A 89 -4.10 -2.94 2.82
C ALA A 89 -4.87 -3.69 1.74
N ARG A 90 -5.42 -4.87 2.07
CA ARG A 90 -6.26 -5.63 1.15
C ARG A 90 -7.55 -4.88 0.81
N VAL A 91 -8.25 -4.33 1.80
CA VAL A 91 -9.51 -3.61 1.58
C VAL A 91 -9.26 -2.35 0.76
N MET A 92 -8.25 -1.54 1.11
CA MET A 92 -7.84 -0.36 0.33
C MET A 92 -7.58 -0.70 -1.13
N ARG A 93 -6.85 -1.79 -1.41
CA ARG A 93 -6.60 -2.28 -2.76
C ARG A 93 -7.90 -2.64 -3.48
N ASN A 94 -8.81 -3.34 -2.82
CA ASN A 94 -10.09 -3.73 -3.41
C ASN A 94 -10.98 -2.53 -3.77
N ILE A 95 -10.83 -1.40 -3.07
CA ILE A 95 -11.58 -0.16 -3.32
C ILE A 95 -10.79 0.89 -4.11
N ASN A 96 -9.63 0.49 -4.67
CA ASN A 96 -8.74 1.36 -5.46
C ASN A 96 -8.27 2.63 -4.73
N LEU A 97 -8.08 2.57 -3.41
CA LEU A 97 -7.49 3.66 -2.64
C LEU A 97 -6.01 3.41 -2.34
N ALA A 98 -5.21 4.46 -2.43
CA ALA A 98 -3.79 4.47 -2.11
C ALA A 98 -3.43 5.77 -1.41
N GLY A 99 -2.51 5.72 -0.46
CA GLY A 99 -1.98 6.92 0.16
C GLY A 99 -0.98 7.64 -0.75
N VAL A 100 -0.86 8.94 -0.58
CA VAL A 100 0.14 9.74 -1.28
C VAL A 100 1.53 9.41 -0.72
N ARG A 101 2.44 9.06 -1.62
CA ARG A 101 3.86 8.90 -1.29
C ARG A 101 4.64 10.02 -1.96
N LEU A 102 4.96 11.06 -1.20
CA LEU A 102 5.86 12.12 -1.68
C LEU A 102 7.27 11.54 -1.81
N ARG A 103 7.92 11.76 -2.97
CA ARG A 103 9.33 11.45 -3.14
C ARG A 103 10.13 12.39 -2.24
N ARG A 104 10.89 11.84 -1.30
CA ARG A 104 11.81 12.64 -0.49
C ARG A 104 12.83 13.27 -1.44
N ARG A 105 12.83 14.61 -1.55
CA ARG A 105 13.88 15.33 -2.26
C ARG A 105 15.09 15.40 -1.32
N HIS A 106 16.22 14.88 -1.79
CA HIS A 106 17.50 15.05 -1.13
C HIS A 106 18.14 16.30 -1.74
N PRO A 107 18.41 17.37 -0.95
CA PRO A 107 19.19 18.47 -1.44
C PRO A 107 20.61 17.97 -1.73
N THR A 108 20.99 17.92 -3.01
CA THR A 108 22.34 17.50 -3.42
C THR A 108 23.38 18.57 -3.10
N THR A 109 22.98 19.84 -3.16
CA THR A 109 23.85 20.99 -2.99
C THR A 109 23.19 21.97 -2.03
N VAL A 110 23.84 22.21 -0.89
CA VAL A 110 23.49 23.32 0.00
C VAL A 110 24.45 24.45 -0.34
N ALA A 111 23.92 25.52 -0.93
CA ALA A 111 24.74 26.69 -1.26
C ALA A 111 25.28 27.32 0.04
N ASP A 112 26.60 27.48 0.12
CA ASP A 112 27.22 28.27 1.17
C ASP A 112 26.84 29.74 0.99
N ARG A 113 26.13 30.31 1.96
CA ARG A 113 25.70 31.72 1.93
C ARG A 113 26.88 32.69 2.08
N ALA A 114 28.00 32.24 2.64
CA ALA A 114 29.21 33.03 2.79
C ALA A 114 30.15 32.93 1.57
N ALA A 115 29.91 31.97 0.67
CA ALA A 115 30.71 31.85 -0.55
C ALA A 115 30.44 33.05 -1.47
N ALA A 116 31.52 33.69 -1.92
CA ALA A 116 31.45 34.74 -2.92
C ALA A 116 30.81 34.19 -4.20
N LYS A 117 29.82 34.90 -4.74
CA LYS A 117 29.27 34.57 -6.05
C LYS A 117 30.40 34.66 -7.09
N ALA A 118 30.46 33.70 -7.99
CA ALA A 118 31.37 33.78 -9.12
C ALA A 118 31.10 35.11 -9.86
N PRO A 119 32.14 35.86 -10.22
CA PRO A 119 31.97 37.13 -10.91
C PRO A 119 31.30 36.89 -12.26
N ASP A 120 30.31 37.70 -12.58
CA ASP A 120 29.71 37.72 -13.92
C ASP A 120 30.70 38.42 -14.87
N LEU A 121 31.45 37.62 -15.62
CA LEU A 121 32.50 38.11 -16.52
C LEU A 121 31.95 38.77 -17.79
N ILE A 122 30.69 38.52 -18.14
CA ILE A 122 30.05 39.07 -19.34
C ILE A 122 28.98 40.11 -19.02
N GLY A 123 28.64 40.31 -17.75
CA GLY A 123 27.69 41.33 -17.29
C GLY A 123 26.30 41.15 -17.89
N LEU A 124 25.86 39.91 -18.08
CA LEU A 124 24.62 39.55 -18.79
C LEU A 124 24.54 40.04 -20.25
N ASP A 125 25.65 40.44 -20.87
CA ASP A 125 25.70 40.78 -22.29
C ASP A 125 26.11 39.56 -23.14
N PHE A 126 25.08 38.93 -23.72
CA PHE A 126 25.21 37.77 -24.60
C PHE A 126 25.59 38.12 -26.04
N THR A 127 25.69 39.41 -26.39
CA THR A 127 25.98 39.86 -27.75
C THR A 127 27.48 39.79 -28.02
N ALA A 128 27.90 39.13 -29.10
CA ALA A 128 29.30 39.05 -29.49
C ALA A 128 29.50 39.59 -30.91
N THR A 129 30.53 40.41 -31.11
CA THR A 129 30.87 40.99 -32.42
C THR A 129 31.60 39.99 -33.32
N GLU A 130 32.30 39.02 -32.72
CA GLU A 130 33.04 37.96 -33.42
C GLU A 130 32.83 36.60 -32.72
N PRO A 131 32.85 35.47 -33.46
CA PRO A 131 32.80 34.13 -32.87
C PRO A 131 33.95 33.88 -31.88
N ASN A 132 33.75 32.99 -30.89
CA ASN A 132 34.77 32.59 -29.89
C ASN A 132 35.26 33.68 -28.93
N THR A 133 34.50 34.76 -28.77
CA THR A 133 34.85 35.86 -27.83
C THR A 133 34.09 35.78 -26.52
N LYS A 134 32.91 35.15 -26.50
CA LYS A 134 32.08 34.94 -25.32
C LYS A 134 31.57 33.49 -25.28
N TYR A 135 31.72 32.83 -24.13
CA TYR A 135 31.26 31.46 -23.91
C TYR A 135 30.23 31.43 -22.79
N VAL A 136 29.09 30.78 -23.03
CA VAL A 136 27.98 30.65 -22.08
C VAL A 136 27.48 29.21 -22.10
N GLY A 137 27.23 28.64 -20.93
CA GLY A 137 26.62 27.32 -20.77
C GLY A 137 25.35 27.43 -19.93
N ASP A 138 24.30 26.72 -20.35
CA ASP A 138 23.08 26.49 -19.59
C ASP A 138 23.12 25.06 -19.03
N ILE A 139 22.66 24.90 -17.80
CA ILE A 139 22.35 23.59 -17.20
C ILE A 139 20.83 23.53 -17.03
N THR A 140 20.20 22.61 -17.77
CA THR A 140 18.76 22.34 -17.71
C THR A 140 18.42 21.27 -16.68
#